data_AF-A0A933G6M7-F1
#
_entry.id   AF-A0A933G6M7-F1
#
_cell.length_a   1.000
_cell.length_b   1.000
_cell.length_c   1.000
_cell.angle_alpha   90.00
_cell.angle_beta   90.00
_cell.angle_gamma   90.00
#
_symmetry.space_group_name_H-M   'P 1'
#
loop_
_entity.id
_entity.type
_entity.pdbx_description
1 polymer ?
#
loop_
_entity_poly.entity_id
_entity_poly.type
_entity_poly.pdbx_seq_one_letter_code
_entity_poly.pdbx_strand_id
1 'polypeptide(L)' 'ILLISSVIEELIGLCDRILVMNRGELTGSVERDAFDREAILRIALGNH' A
#
# COMPACT_ATOMS: atom_id res chain seq x y z
N ILE A 1 -12.46 0.07 9.25
CA ILE A 1 -11.41 0.58 10.17
C ILE A 1 -10.35 1.24 9.30
N LEU A 2 -9.82 2.40 9.70
CA LEU A 2 -8.71 3.05 8.99
C LEU A 2 -7.42 2.78 9.76
N LEU A 3 -6.50 2.05 9.12
CA LEU A 3 -5.16 1.82 9.65
C LEU A 3 -4.16 2.62 8.80
N ILE A 4 -3.24 3.32 9.47
CA ILE A 4 -2.15 4.04 8.83
C ILE A 4 -0.86 3.46 9.42
N SER A 5 -0.05 2.85 8.55
CA SER A 5 1.26 2.32 8.91
C SER A 5 2.19 2.47 7.71
N SER A 6 3.49 2.58 7.98
CA SER A 6 4.55 2.49 6.97
C SER A 6 5.18 1.09 6.90
N VAL A 7 4.73 0.16 7.75
CA VAL A 7 5.19 -1.24 7.78
C VAL A 7 4.26 -2.09 6.93
N ILE A 8 4.72 -2.48 5.74
CA ILE A 8 3.88 -3.18 4.74
C ILE A 8 3.38 -4.53 5.27
N GLU A 9 4.17 -5.25 6.08
CA GLU A 9 3.82 -6.51 6.74
C GLU A 9 2.53 -6.38 7.55
N GLU A 10 2.40 -5.29 8.32
CA GLU A 10 1.21 -5.04 9.14
C GLU A 10 -0.01 -4.78 8.26
N LEU A 11 0.15 -3.97 7.22
CA LEU A 11 -0.92 -3.64 6.29
C LEU A 11 -1.43 -4.90 5.56
N ILE A 12 -0.51 -5.76 5.09
CA ILE A 12 -0.87 -7.02 4.42
C ILE A 12 -1.61 -7.96 5.38
N GLY A 13 -1.21 -8.01 6.66
CA GLY A 13 -1.83 -8.89 7.66
C GLY A 13 -3.19 -8.41 8.16
N LEU A 14 -3.46 -7.11 8.13
CA LEU A 14 -4.60 -6.50 8.83
C LEU A 14 -5.62 -5.82 7.90
N CYS A 15 -5.25 -5.45 6.67
CA CYS A 15 -6.10 -4.69 5.77
C CYS A 15 -6.74 -5.54 4.67
N ASP A 16 -7.91 -5.11 4.20
CA ASP A 16 -8.56 -5.65 3.00
C ASP A 16 -8.25 -4.83 1.74
N ARG A 17 -7.72 -3.60 1.90
CA ARG A 17 -7.27 -2.73 0.82
C ARG A 17 -6.16 -1.82 1.32
N ILE A 18 -5.16 -1.56 0.48
CA ILE A 18 -4.06 -0.64 0.79
C ILE A 18 -4.12 0.54 -0.18
N LEU A 19 -4.09 1.76 0.38
CA LEU A 19 -3.90 2.99 -0.38
C LEU A 19 -2.48 3.47 -0.17
N VAL A 20 -1.79 3.83 -1.25
CA VAL A 20 -0.42 4.30 -1.20
C VAL A 20 -0.40 5.81 -1.38
N MET A 21 0.29 6.50 -0.48
CA MET A 21 0.46 7.95 -0.51
C MET A 21 1.93 8.30 -0.75
N ASN A 22 2.19 9.23 -1.67
CA ASN A 22 3.52 9.79 -1.91
C ASN A 22 3.36 11.30 -2.12
N ARG A 23 4.16 12.11 -1.40
CA ARG A 23 4.14 13.59 -1.48
C ARG A 23 2.76 14.22 -1.28
N GLY A 24 1.95 13.65 -0.40
CA GLY A 24 0.60 14.16 -0.08
C GLY A 24 -0.48 13.76 -1.10
N GLU A 25 -0.13 12.96 -2.11
CA GLU A 25 -1.06 12.47 -3.13
C GLU A 25 -1.24 10.96 -3.03
N LEU A 26 -2.44 10.48 -3.32
CA LEU A 26 -2.72 9.05 -3.46
C LEU A 26 -2.20 8.59 -4.82
N THR A 27 -1.19 7.74 -4.81
CA THR A 27 -0.46 7.29 -6.00
C THR A 27 -0.82 5.89 -6.45
N GLY A 28 -1.58 5.15 -5.64
CA GLY A 28 -2.12 3.86 -6.05
C GLY A 28 -3.00 3.22 -4.98
N SER A 29 -3.69 2.18 -5.38
CA SER A 29 -4.43 1.32 -4.48
C SER A 29 -4.28 -0.14 -4.88
N VAL A 30 -4.18 -1.01 -3.89
CA VAL A 30 -4.08 -2.45 -4.09
C VAL A 30 -5.20 -3.12 -3.30
N GLU A 31 -5.99 -3.95 -3.98
CA GLU A 31 -7.02 -4.78 -3.36
C GLU A 31 -6.38 -6.06 -2.81
N ARG A 32 -7.03 -6.70 -1.82
CA ARG A 32 -6.46 -7.83 -1.07
C ARG A 32 -5.97 -8.99 -1.93
N ASP A 33 -6.69 -9.31 -2.98
CA ASP A 33 -6.38 -10.37 -3.94
C ASP A 33 -5.11 -10.07 -4.76
N ALA A 34 -4.73 -8.79 -4.86
CA ALA A 34 -3.55 -8.30 -5.56
C ALA A 34 -2.41 -7.91 -4.60
N PHE A 35 -2.48 -8.26 -3.31
CA PHE A 35 -1.41 -7.94 -2.35
C PHE A 35 -0.09 -8.61 -2.74
N ASP A 36 0.85 -7.78 -3.18
CA ASP A 36 2.23 -8.15 -3.43
C ASP A 36 3.14 -7.07 -2.83
N ARG A 37 4.09 -7.50 -1.97
CA ARG A 37 4.99 -6.59 -1.25
C ARG A 37 5.78 -5.71 -2.22
N GLU A 38 6.36 -6.33 -3.24
CA GLU A 38 7.23 -5.66 -4.18
C GLU A 38 6.45 -4.66 -5.05
N ALA A 39 5.24 -5.01 -5.49
CA ALA A 39 4.36 -4.09 -6.20
C ALA A 39 3.97 -2.87 -5.35
N ILE A 40 3.59 -3.09 -4.08
CA ILE A 40 3.24 -2.00 -3.16
C ILE A 40 4.44 -1.07 -2.94
N LEU A 41 5.64 -1.64 -2.75
CA LEU A 41 6.88 -0.86 -2.63
C LEU A 41 7.18 -0.04 -3.89
N ARG A 42 7.03 -0.62 -5.08
CA ARG A 42 7.23 0.11 -6.35
C ARG A 42 6.30 1.32 -6.47
N ILE A 43 5.02 1.15 -6.13
CA ILE A 43 4.04 2.25 -6.12
C ILE A 43 4.47 3.32 -5.11
N ALA A 44 4.87 2.91 -3.90
CA ALA A 44 5.26 3.84 -2.84
C ALA A 44 6.51 4.65 -3.21
N LEU A 45 7.47 4.04 -3.89
CA LEU A 45 8.71 4.68 -4.34
C LEU A 45 8.52 5.58 -5.57
N GLY A 46 7.38 5.49 -6.27
CA GLY A 46 7.13 6.24 -7.50
C GLY A 46 7.89 5.68 -8.72
N ASN A 47 8.34 4.44 -8.65
CA ASN A 47 9.02 3.76 -9.75
C ASN A 47 7.98 2.96 -10.54
N HIS A 48 7.60 3.47 -11.72
CA HIS A 48 6.71 2.80 -12.68
C HIS A 48 7.50 1.85 -13.57
#